data_AF-A0AAW4NUT7-F1
#
_entry.id   AF-A0AAW4NUT7-F1
#
_cell.length_a   1.000
_cell.length_b   1.000
_cell.length_c   1.000
_cell.angle_alpha   90.00
_cell.angle_beta   90.00
_cell.angle_gamma   90.00
#
_symmetry.space_group_name_H-M   'P 1'
#
loop_
_entity.id
_entity.type
_entity.pdbx_description
1 polymer ?
#
loop_
_entity_poly.entity_id
_entity_poly.type
_entity_poly.pdbx_seq_one_letter_code
_entity_poly.pdbx_strand_id
1 'polypeptide(L)'
;MRFSRFKKITTTIFMMAFISLSFLFSLNELLVNHQESTLTLRSEKLRFQAEMLAEQALSALGDINAIDDDICSPNYIEQLRMIRWRHLNIEDVASLKESRIYCSAFWGEVNPPLHITVKNETENNKPALIEVKNNSKTLYNNIALYQGHAAVFVARGTYEGILNTVTDGYFVMTSVDKSQKYFESNSKKYIASGNPLLSKIFTANTSLCSPQWLFCVMAQNARSGLLSLTPGLLSFVMVVALMLGGFLTFFCLHIVDKRQSLKSRLKKSIKRGDVFLEYQPMVNAIDGKIAGLEALVRWRDSVHGFVSPEVFIKVSEKIGFYSKISDFVIKTSVKEMAAVLNDNRELTLSINITDHEINEPTFISRLIETCASHGVEPAQVKLEISERCQLSQKEIQLFAERVANMNIKLAIDDFGVANSNLAWLTGFRFDEVKLDGSLMKNLDNKNKEKILHAICLLIKDMGKGIVFEGVEDAEQLAIARGIDADCLIQGWFFYRSLSARNIENLLITQEKIT
;
A
#
# COMPACT_ATOMS: atom_id res chain seq x y z
N MET A 1 1.15 -19.39 11.62
CA MET A 1 0.11 -18.52 11.02
C MET A 1 0.08 -17.08 11.59
N ARG A 2 0.11 -16.87 12.92
CA ARG A 2 0.01 -15.53 13.56
C ARG A 2 1.04 -14.49 13.08
N PHE A 3 2.31 -14.89 12.93
CA PHE A 3 3.40 -13.98 12.55
C PHE A 3 3.26 -13.40 11.13
N SER A 4 2.74 -14.20 10.18
CA SER A 4 2.50 -13.75 8.81
C SER A 4 1.29 -12.82 8.69
N ARG A 5 0.25 -13.02 9.53
CA ARG A 5 -0.91 -12.11 9.57
C ARG A 5 -0.52 -10.77 10.19
N PHE A 6 0.27 -10.79 11.27
CA PHE A 6 0.77 -9.58 11.91
C PHE A 6 1.60 -8.71 10.94
N LYS A 7 2.56 -9.31 10.23
CA LYS A 7 3.38 -8.59 9.24
C LYS A 7 2.54 -7.98 8.09
N LYS A 8 1.47 -8.66 7.67
CA LYS A 8 0.58 -8.14 6.62
C LYS A 8 -0.21 -6.94 7.12
N ILE A 9 -0.75 -7.01 8.34
CA ILE A 9 -1.52 -5.92 8.97
C ILE A 9 -0.62 -4.69 9.16
N THR A 10 0.61 -4.87 9.66
CA THR A 10 1.52 -3.75 9.88
C THR A 10 1.93 -3.08 8.58
N THR A 11 2.20 -3.84 7.51
CA THR A 11 2.50 -3.27 6.18
C THR A 11 1.30 -2.52 5.62
N THR A 12 0.07 -3.03 5.77
CA THR A 12 -1.14 -2.33 5.31
C THR A 12 -1.35 -1.02 6.06
N ILE A 13 -1.21 -1.01 7.38
CA ILE A 13 -1.35 0.20 8.20
C ILE A 13 -0.29 1.24 7.80
N PHE A 14 0.96 0.81 7.64
CA PHE A 14 2.04 1.71 7.24
C PHE A 14 1.81 2.34 5.86
N MET A 15 1.38 1.55 4.88
CA MET A 15 1.10 2.04 3.53
C MET A 15 -0.09 3.01 3.50
N MET A 16 -1.17 2.68 4.23
CA MET A 16 -2.32 3.57 4.38
C MET A 16 -1.94 4.90 5.04
N ALA A 17 -1.16 4.85 6.13
CA ALA A 17 -0.69 6.03 6.83
C ALA A 17 0.22 6.89 5.93
N PHE A 18 1.14 6.26 5.18
CA PHE A 18 2.04 6.95 4.27
C PHE A 18 1.27 7.68 3.15
N ILE A 19 0.32 7.01 2.49
CA ILE A 19 -0.48 7.63 1.41
C ILE A 19 -1.33 8.78 1.97
N SER A 20 -1.96 8.58 3.12
CA SER A 20 -2.79 9.61 3.76
C SER A 20 -1.96 10.83 4.15
N LEU A 21 -0.77 10.62 4.72
CA LEU A 21 0.14 11.69 5.13
C LEU A 21 0.69 12.46 3.92
N SER A 22 1.06 11.76 2.85
CA SER A 22 1.52 12.39 1.62
C SER A 22 0.43 13.27 0.98
N PHE A 23 -0.82 12.80 0.96
CA PHE A 23 -1.95 13.60 0.49
C PHE A 23 -2.14 14.88 1.34
N LEU A 24 -2.12 14.75 2.67
CA LEU A 24 -2.24 15.89 3.58
C LEU A 24 -1.10 16.89 3.40
N PHE A 25 0.13 16.40 3.18
CA PHE A 25 1.29 17.25 2.94
C PHE A 25 1.14 18.05 1.64
N SER A 26 0.79 17.40 0.52
CA SER A 26 0.58 18.08 -0.76
C SER A 26 -0.58 19.09 -0.70
N LEU A 27 -1.67 18.74 -0.02
CA LEU A 27 -2.80 19.67 0.17
C LEU A 27 -2.39 20.88 1.02
N ASN A 28 -1.62 20.66 2.09
CA ASN A 28 -1.10 21.73 2.92
C ASN A 28 -0.20 22.68 2.11
N GLU A 29 0.72 22.14 1.33
CA GLU A 29 1.62 22.91 0.47
C GLU A 29 0.84 23.76 -0.53
N LEU A 30 -0.17 23.19 -1.19
CA LEU A 30 -1.06 23.92 -2.10
C LEU A 30 -1.76 25.10 -1.41
N LEU A 31 -2.31 24.88 -0.21
CA LEU A 31 -2.97 25.92 0.57
C LEU A 31 -2.01 27.03 1.01
N VAL A 32 -0.80 26.67 1.47
CA VAL A 32 0.23 27.64 1.87
C VAL A 32 0.66 28.48 0.67
N ASN A 33 0.95 27.87 -0.48
CA ASN A 33 1.37 28.57 -1.69
C ASN A 33 0.30 29.57 -2.20
N HIS A 34 -0.97 29.17 -2.12
CA HIS A 34 -2.09 30.05 -2.47
C HIS A 34 -2.19 31.26 -1.52
N GLN A 35 -2.03 31.02 -0.21
CA GLN A 35 -2.03 32.08 0.80
C GLN A 35 -0.82 33.01 0.65
N GLU A 36 0.37 32.48 0.34
CA GLU A 36 1.58 33.26 0.07
C GLU A 36 1.41 34.16 -1.16
N SER A 37 0.82 33.65 -2.24
CA SER A 37 0.50 34.45 -3.43
C SER A 37 -0.44 35.62 -3.10
N THR A 38 -1.45 35.36 -2.27
CA THR A 38 -2.38 36.40 -1.80
C THR A 38 -1.69 37.44 -0.92
N LEU A 39 -0.81 37.00 -0.02
CA LEU A 39 -0.01 37.87 0.84
C LEU A 39 0.95 38.74 0.02
N THR A 40 1.57 38.18 -1.02
CA THR A 40 2.47 38.89 -1.93
C THR A 40 1.72 40.00 -2.67
N LEU A 41 0.57 39.71 -3.28
CA LEU A 41 -0.24 40.73 -3.95
C LEU A 41 -0.66 41.87 -3.01
N ARG A 42 -1.05 41.55 -1.77
CA ARG A 42 -1.36 42.56 -0.75
C ARG A 42 -0.13 43.38 -0.37
N SER A 43 1.03 42.73 -0.21
CA SER A 43 2.29 43.39 0.12
C SER A 43 2.78 44.30 -1.00
N GLU A 44 2.54 43.96 -2.27
CA GLU A 44 2.83 44.83 -3.42
C GLU A 44 1.99 46.10 -3.38
N LYS A 45 0.68 45.99 -3.09
CA LYS A 45 -0.21 47.14 -2.94
C LYS A 45 0.26 48.06 -1.81
N LEU A 46 0.60 47.49 -0.65
CA LEU A 46 1.10 48.26 0.50
C LEU A 46 2.44 48.93 0.17
N ARG A 47 3.36 48.24 -0.50
CA ARG A 47 4.64 48.80 -0.98
C ARG A 47 4.39 49.99 -1.89
N PHE A 48 3.53 49.85 -2.91
CA PHE A 48 3.22 50.93 -3.84
C PHE A 48 2.62 52.15 -3.14
N GLN A 49 1.69 51.94 -2.19
CA GLN A 49 1.13 53.04 -1.40
C GLN A 49 2.18 53.74 -0.54
N ALA A 50 3.11 52.99 0.06
CA ALA A 50 4.21 53.56 0.83
C ALA A 50 5.20 54.35 -0.05
N GLU A 51 5.44 53.90 -1.29
CA GLU A 51 6.24 54.62 -2.29
C GLU A 51 5.60 55.95 -2.67
N MET A 52 4.29 55.97 -2.97
CA MET A 52 3.59 57.22 -3.29
C MET A 52 3.67 58.24 -2.13
N LEU A 53 3.58 57.78 -0.88
CA LEU A 53 3.74 58.66 0.29
C LEU A 53 5.17 59.21 0.41
N ALA A 54 6.16 58.38 0.14
CA ALA A 54 7.56 58.80 0.16
C ALA A 54 7.85 59.80 -0.97
N GLU A 55 7.26 59.62 -2.15
CA GLU A 55 7.34 60.57 -3.26
C GLU A 55 6.70 61.93 -2.92
N GLN A 56 5.53 61.94 -2.25
CA GLN A 56 4.92 63.19 -1.77
C GLN A 56 5.85 63.93 -0.79
N ALA A 57 6.48 63.20 0.13
CA ALA A 57 7.42 63.79 1.06
C ALA A 57 8.67 64.33 0.37
N LEU A 58 9.18 63.65 -0.67
CA LEU A 58 10.30 64.12 -1.48
C LEU A 58 9.94 65.38 -2.28
N SER A 59 8.72 65.44 -2.84
CA SER A 59 8.22 66.63 -3.53
C SER A 59 8.19 67.83 -2.59
N ALA A 60 7.65 67.67 -1.38
CA ALA A 60 7.64 68.73 -0.37
C ALA A 60 9.05 69.15 0.04
N LEU A 61 9.98 68.21 0.10
CA LEU A 61 11.37 68.51 0.41
C LEU A 61 12.02 69.35 -0.70
N GLY A 62 11.71 69.06 -1.97
CA GLY A 62 12.09 69.89 -3.10
C GLY A 62 11.54 71.31 -3.01
N ASP A 63 10.25 71.45 -2.65
CA ASP A 63 9.61 72.75 -2.45
C ASP A 63 10.30 73.57 -1.35
N ILE A 64 10.71 72.95 -0.24
CA ILE A 64 11.42 73.64 0.86
C ILE A 64 12.80 74.10 0.42
N ASN A 65 13.55 73.25 -0.28
CA ASN A 65 14.88 73.60 -0.76
C ASN A 65 14.88 74.66 -1.87
N ALA A 66 13.74 74.91 -2.50
CA ALA A 66 13.55 75.95 -3.51
C ALA A 66 13.17 77.32 -2.90
N ILE A 67 12.94 77.40 -1.59
CA ILE A 67 12.66 78.67 -0.91
C ILE A 67 13.92 79.54 -0.93
N ASP A 68 13.83 80.71 -1.54
CA ASP A 68 14.89 81.72 -1.59
C ASP A 68 14.62 82.81 -0.52
N ASP A 69 14.78 82.44 0.75
CA ASP A 69 14.65 83.31 1.91
C ASP A 69 15.60 82.87 3.03
N ASP A 70 15.90 83.78 3.97
CA ASP A 70 16.69 83.45 5.15
C ASP A 70 16.00 82.37 5.99
N ILE A 71 16.73 81.27 6.25
CA ILE A 71 16.23 80.11 7.00
C ILE A 71 15.69 80.56 8.36
N CYS A 72 14.45 80.17 8.65
CA CYS A 72 13.71 80.50 9.88
C CYS A 72 13.34 81.99 10.06
N SER A 73 13.40 82.82 9.00
CA SER A 73 12.73 84.12 9.01
C SER A 73 11.21 83.99 9.09
N PRO A 74 10.45 85.02 9.52
CA PRO A 74 9.00 84.97 9.53
C PRO A 74 8.38 84.63 8.17
N ASN A 75 8.95 85.14 7.07
CA ASN A 75 8.49 84.85 5.71
C ASN A 75 8.74 83.39 5.31
N TYR A 76 9.90 82.84 5.71
CA TYR A 76 10.25 81.44 5.48
C TYR A 76 9.29 80.49 6.20
N ILE A 77 8.92 80.77 7.46
CA ILE A 77 7.98 79.95 8.23
C ILE A 77 6.57 79.96 7.60
N GLU A 78 6.11 81.09 7.06
CA GLU A 78 4.83 81.14 6.33
C GLU A 78 4.88 80.30 5.05
N GLN A 79 6.00 80.30 4.33
CA GLN A 79 6.17 79.42 3.16
C GLN A 79 6.20 77.94 3.55
N LEU A 80 6.84 77.58 4.66
CA LEU A 80 6.77 76.22 5.21
C LEU A 80 5.32 75.81 5.53
N ARG A 81 4.51 76.71 6.10
CA ARG A 81 3.08 76.48 6.37
C ARG A 81 2.30 76.23 5.08
N MET A 82 2.58 77.01 4.04
CA MET A 82 1.95 76.84 2.72
C MET A 82 2.35 75.51 2.07
N ILE A 83 3.61 75.10 2.17
CA ILE A 83 4.08 73.80 1.66
C ILE A 83 3.39 72.67 2.42
N ARG A 84 3.40 72.69 3.76
CA ARG A 84 2.67 71.70 4.58
C ARG A 84 1.19 71.61 4.17
N TRP A 85 0.52 72.74 3.98
CA TRP A 85 -0.89 72.78 3.57
C TRP A 85 -1.15 72.15 2.20
N ARG A 86 -0.23 72.29 1.24
CA ARG A 86 -0.35 71.70 -0.11
C ARG A 86 -0.22 70.17 -0.09
N HIS A 87 0.43 69.60 0.92
CA HIS A 87 0.74 68.18 1.00
C HIS A 87 -0.06 67.51 2.14
N LEU A 88 -1.24 66.98 1.80
CA LEU A 88 -2.25 66.47 2.76
C LEU A 88 -1.74 65.41 3.76
N ASN A 89 -0.78 64.58 3.35
CA ASN A 89 -0.27 63.47 4.16
C ASN A 89 0.98 63.81 4.99
N ILE A 90 1.44 65.06 4.90
CA ILE A 90 2.60 65.56 5.64
C ILE A 90 2.13 66.13 6.98
N GLU A 91 2.67 65.58 8.06
CA GLU A 91 2.34 66.03 9.40
C GLU A 91 2.96 67.39 9.68
N ASP A 92 4.22 67.56 9.30
CA ASP A 92 4.99 68.79 9.48
C ASP A 92 6.19 68.86 8.54
N VAL A 93 6.71 70.07 8.33
CA VAL A 93 7.96 70.33 7.61
C VAL A 93 8.84 71.25 8.45
N ALA A 94 10.13 70.98 8.49
CA ALA A 94 11.06 71.67 9.38
C ALA A 94 12.41 71.92 8.73
N SER A 95 13.13 72.89 9.28
CA SER A 95 14.48 73.22 8.85
C SER A 95 15.50 72.92 9.94
N LEU A 96 16.60 72.34 9.48
CA LEU A 96 17.63 71.68 10.28
C LEU A 96 18.98 72.38 10.10
N LYS A 97 19.73 72.46 11.20
CA LYS A 97 21.16 72.75 11.19
C LYS A 97 21.84 71.85 12.21
N GLU A 98 22.89 71.14 11.81
CA GLU A 98 23.66 70.21 12.67
C GLU A 98 22.78 69.19 13.43
N SER A 99 21.80 68.58 12.74
CA SER A 99 20.84 67.63 13.34
C SER A 99 19.96 68.20 14.47
N ARG A 100 19.73 69.52 14.47
CA ARG A 100 18.78 70.20 15.34
C ARG A 100 17.74 70.94 14.53
N ILE A 101 16.48 70.85 14.93
CA ILE A 101 15.37 71.59 14.33
C ILE A 101 15.35 73.00 14.92
N TYR A 102 15.49 74.01 14.06
CA TYR A 102 15.46 75.43 14.45
C TYR A 102 14.10 76.08 14.19
N CYS A 103 13.37 75.62 13.17
CA CYS A 103 12.01 76.05 12.93
C CYS A 103 11.21 74.99 12.17
N SER A 104 9.89 75.08 12.23
CA SER A 104 8.95 74.22 11.50
C SER A 104 7.67 74.95 11.10
N ALA A 105 6.92 74.40 10.16
CA ALA A 105 5.61 74.91 9.77
C ALA A 105 4.63 74.90 10.96
N PHE A 106 4.62 73.83 11.74
CA PHE A 106 3.70 73.67 12.87
C PHE A 106 4.08 74.55 14.07
N TRP A 107 5.36 74.57 14.47
CA TRP A 107 5.78 75.23 15.72
C TRP A 107 6.36 76.64 15.53
N GLY A 108 6.63 77.07 14.30
CA GLY A 108 7.37 78.31 14.06
C GLY A 108 8.83 78.15 14.49
N GLU A 109 9.40 79.16 15.15
CA GLU A 109 10.77 79.11 15.68
C GLU A 109 10.83 78.21 16.94
N VAL A 110 11.79 77.28 16.95
CA VAL A 110 11.97 76.29 18.02
C VAL A 110 13.18 76.69 18.87
N ASN A 111 12.91 77.22 20.07
CA ASN A 111 13.94 77.66 21.01
C ASN A 111 13.75 76.99 22.40
N PRO A 112 14.70 76.17 22.89
CA PRO A 112 15.96 75.80 22.25
C PRO A 112 15.79 74.82 21.08
N PRO A 113 16.71 74.80 20.09
CA PRO A 113 16.63 73.90 18.94
C PRO A 113 16.52 72.43 19.36
N LEU A 114 15.62 71.69 18.72
CA LEU A 114 15.31 70.32 19.11
C LEU A 114 16.29 69.33 18.45
N HIS A 115 17.06 68.61 19.25
CA HIS A 115 17.97 67.58 18.73
C HIS A 115 17.21 66.37 18.19
N ILE A 116 17.54 65.96 16.97
CA ILE A 116 17.04 64.73 16.36
C ILE A 116 18.17 63.71 16.22
N THR A 117 17.91 62.47 16.61
CA THR A 117 18.83 61.37 16.33
C THR A 117 18.54 60.84 14.93
N VAL A 118 19.41 61.16 13.98
CA VAL A 118 19.34 60.66 12.61
C VAL A 118 20.23 59.41 12.51
N LYS A 119 19.63 58.24 12.25
CA LYS A 119 20.39 57.07 11.84
C LYS A 119 20.57 57.13 10.32
N ASN A 120 21.76 57.52 9.87
CA ASN A 120 22.08 57.56 8.45
C ASN A 120 22.22 56.14 7.90
N GLU A 121 21.32 55.76 7.02
CA GLU A 121 21.51 54.64 6.10
C GLU A 121 21.58 55.23 4.69
N THR A 122 22.78 55.57 4.23
CA THR A 122 23.01 55.91 2.82
C THR A 122 23.64 54.70 2.14
N GLU A 123 22.81 53.77 1.68
CA GLU A 123 23.24 52.71 0.76
C GLU A 123 22.71 53.03 -0.66
N ASN A 124 23.60 52.98 -1.66
CA ASN A 124 23.26 52.96 -3.09
C ASN A 124 22.46 54.15 -3.68
N ASN A 125 22.70 55.39 -3.24
CA ASN A 125 22.08 56.60 -3.83
C ASN A 125 20.54 56.65 -3.77
N LYS A 126 19.89 55.80 -2.97
CA LYS A 126 18.44 55.81 -2.76
C LYS A 126 18.07 56.67 -1.55
N PRO A 127 16.97 57.44 -1.59
CA PRO A 127 16.49 58.16 -0.42
C PRO A 127 16.06 57.17 0.69
N ALA A 128 16.52 57.45 1.91
CA ALA A 128 16.23 56.64 3.09
C ALA A 128 15.11 57.27 3.92
N LEU A 129 14.20 56.43 4.42
CA LEU A 129 13.25 56.82 5.45
C LEU A 129 13.95 56.74 6.81
N ILE A 130 13.93 57.82 7.58
CA ILE A 130 14.63 57.88 8.87
C ILE A 130 13.60 57.98 9.98
N GLU A 131 13.69 57.05 10.94
CA GLU A 131 12.90 57.14 12.16
C GLU A 131 13.50 58.24 13.05
N VAL A 132 12.77 59.34 13.24
CA VAL A 132 13.20 60.43 14.12
C VAL A 132 12.65 60.17 15.51
N LYS A 133 13.56 59.96 16.47
CA LYS A 133 13.21 59.81 17.90
C LYS A 133 13.60 61.06 18.67
N ASN A 134 12.70 61.46 19.56
CA ASN A 134 12.94 62.51 20.53
C ASN A 134 12.77 61.96 21.96
N ASN A 135 13.60 62.43 22.88
CA ASN A 135 13.52 62.13 24.32
C ASN A 135 12.26 62.74 24.97
N SER A 136 11.69 63.80 24.37
CA SER A 136 10.36 64.30 24.71
C SER A 136 9.32 63.48 23.93
N LYS A 137 8.57 62.61 24.62
CA LYS A 137 7.59 61.65 24.07
C LYS A 137 6.44 62.25 23.23
N THR A 138 6.42 63.56 22.99
CA THR A 138 5.26 64.28 22.43
C THR A 138 5.50 65.03 21.13
N LEU A 139 6.75 65.23 20.66
CA LEU A 139 6.99 66.17 19.56
C LEU A 139 7.21 65.57 18.17
N TYR A 140 7.97 64.47 18.01
CA TYR A 140 8.11 63.77 16.73
C TYR A 140 8.52 62.33 17.01
N ASN A 141 7.61 61.37 16.79
CA ASN A 141 7.93 59.94 16.76
C ASN A 141 7.42 59.34 15.46
N ASN A 142 7.88 59.94 14.37
CA ASN A 142 7.39 59.76 13.01
C ASN A 142 8.58 59.53 12.07
N ILE A 143 8.27 59.11 10.86
CA ILE A 143 9.26 58.97 9.81
C ILE A 143 9.49 60.32 9.15
N ALA A 144 10.75 60.68 9.02
CA ALA A 144 11.16 61.86 8.28
C ALA A 144 11.99 61.48 7.05
N LEU A 145 11.81 62.26 5.99
CA LEU A 145 12.80 62.39 4.94
C LEU A 145 13.59 63.66 5.21
N TYR A 146 14.90 63.60 5.07
CA TYR A 146 15.79 64.73 5.27
C TYR A 146 16.81 64.82 4.14
N GLN A 147 17.07 66.04 3.68
CA GLN A 147 18.13 66.34 2.72
C GLN A 147 18.52 67.81 2.86
N GLY A 148 19.82 68.05 3.02
CA GLY A 148 20.37 69.41 3.19
C GLY A 148 19.94 70.02 4.52
N HIS A 149 19.19 71.12 4.46
CA HIS A 149 18.69 71.84 5.64
C HIS A 149 17.19 71.60 5.87
N ALA A 150 16.55 70.69 5.13
CA ALA A 150 15.12 70.45 5.20
C ALA A 150 14.81 69.03 5.74
N ALA A 151 13.73 68.93 6.53
CA ALA A 151 13.12 67.68 6.95
C ALA A 151 11.61 67.73 6.76
N VAL A 152 11.05 66.61 6.29
CA VAL A 152 9.62 66.42 6.06
C VAL A 152 9.16 65.24 6.89
N PHE A 153 8.19 65.47 7.78
CA PHE A 153 7.63 64.46 8.68
C PHE A 153 6.30 63.96 8.11
N VAL A 154 6.21 62.65 7.84
CA VAL A 154 4.98 62.03 7.36
C VAL A 154 4.18 61.51 8.54
N ALA A 155 2.86 61.72 8.52
CA ALA A 155 2.01 61.33 9.63
C ALA A 155 2.01 59.82 9.84
N ARG A 156 2.29 59.39 11.08
CA ARG A 156 2.30 57.96 11.46
C ARG A 156 0.96 57.27 11.17
N GLY A 157 -0.15 57.98 11.39
CA GLY A 157 -1.49 57.49 11.07
C GLY A 157 -1.70 57.18 9.58
N THR A 158 -0.95 57.81 8.68
CA THR A 158 -1.08 57.57 7.23
C THR A 158 -0.51 56.21 6.85
N TYR A 159 0.66 55.85 7.37
CA TYR A 159 1.26 54.53 7.15
C TYR A 159 0.57 53.42 7.96
N GLU A 160 0.19 53.70 9.21
CA GLU A 160 -0.58 52.74 10.02
C GLU A 160 -1.97 52.49 9.41
N GLY A 161 -2.61 53.52 8.84
CA GLY A 161 -3.88 53.40 8.12
C GLY A 161 -3.76 52.46 6.92
N ILE A 162 -2.68 52.57 6.15
CA ILE A 162 -2.38 51.66 5.02
C ILE A 162 -2.23 50.21 5.49
N LEU A 163 -1.42 49.96 6.52
CA LEU A 163 -1.20 48.61 7.05
C LEU A 163 -2.44 48.00 7.70
N ASN A 164 -3.28 48.82 8.33
CA ASN A 164 -4.51 48.38 9.00
C ASN A 164 -5.70 48.16 8.03
N THR A 165 -5.57 48.49 6.74
CA THR A 165 -6.57 48.11 5.73
C THR A 165 -6.64 46.59 5.50
N VAL A 166 -5.65 45.83 5.98
CA VAL A 166 -5.55 44.39 5.80
C VAL A 166 -5.70 43.69 7.15
N THR A 167 -6.75 42.88 7.30
CA THR A 167 -7.06 42.16 8.54
C THR A 167 -6.40 40.79 8.66
N ASP A 168 -6.00 40.19 7.53
CA ASP A 168 -5.44 38.84 7.51
C ASP A 168 -3.93 38.88 7.27
N GLY A 169 -3.18 38.85 8.36
CA GLY A 169 -1.72 38.83 8.36
C GLY A 169 -1.12 39.91 9.25
N TYR A 170 0.10 39.66 9.69
CA TYR A 170 0.96 40.64 10.34
C TYR A 170 1.84 41.30 9.28
N PHE A 171 1.69 42.60 9.11
CA PHE A 171 2.45 43.40 8.16
C PHE A 171 3.40 44.32 8.92
N VAL A 172 4.63 44.44 8.44
CA VAL A 172 5.64 45.31 9.01
C VAL A 172 6.46 45.94 7.90
N MET A 173 6.67 47.25 7.99
CA MET A 173 7.60 47.98 7.14
C MET A 173 8.92 48.14 7.87
N THR A 174 10.04 47.81 7.23
CA THR A 174 11.37 47.84 7.84
C THR A 174 12.39 48.46 6.90
N SER A 175 13.55 48.80 7.45
CA SER A 175 14.77 49.00 6.66
C SER A 175 15.16 47.72 5.91
N VAL A 176 16.03 47.86 4.91
CA VAL A 176 16.50 46.74 4.08
C VAL A 176 17.27 45.71 4.92
N ASP A 177 18.07 46.16 5.88
CA ASP A 177 18.82 45.33 6.84
C ASP A 177 17.94 44.76 7.98
N LYS A 178 16.66 45.14 8.03
CA LYS A 178 15.68 44.79 9.05
C LYS A 178 16.05 45.25 10.48
N SER A 179 17.04 46.13 10.62
CA SER A 179 17.47 46.67 11.92
C SER A 179 16.48 47.70 12.47
N GLN A 180 15.76 48.40 11.59
CA GLN A 180 14.76 49.39 11.93
C GLN A 180 13.38 48.92 11.49
N LYS A 181 12.41 49.07 12.40
CA LYS A 181 10.99 48.88 12.08
C LYS A 181 10.34 50.24 12.03
N TYR A 182 9.79 50.55 10.87
CA TYR A 182 9.12 51.81 10.61
C TYR A 182 7.70 51.78 11.16
N PHE A 183 6.91 50.77 10.76
CA PHE A 183 5.54 50.58 11.25
C PHE A 183 5.17 49.10 11.27
N GLU A 184 4.20 48.75 12.11
CA GLU A 184 3.59 47.43 12.15
C GLU A 184 2.07 47.56 12.21
N SER A 185 1.37 46.61 11.59
CA SER A 185 -0.09 46.50 11.69
C SER A 185 -0.52 46.14 13.11
N ASN A 186 -1.73 46.54 13.51
CA ASN A 186 -2.31 46.24 14.83
C ASN A 186 -2.61 44.73 15.07
N SER A 187 -2.46 43.89 14.05
CA SER A 187 -2.64 42.45 14.18
C SER A 187 -1.55 41.83 15.07
N LYS A 188 -1.93 40.86 15.90
CA LYS A 188 -0.96 40.20 16.79
C LYS A 188 0.11 39.50 15.97
N LYS A 189 1.39 39.81 16.22
CA LYS A 189 2.53 39.03 15.76
C LYS A 189 2.45 37.64 16.39
N TYR A 190 1.80 36.70 15.72
CA TYR A 190 1.80 35.31 16.16
C TYR A 190 3.19 34.72 15.85
N ILE A 191 4.03 34.64 16.88
CA ILE A 191 5.25 33.84 16.83
C ILE A 191 4.79 32.39 16.90
N ALA A 192 5.00 31.61 15.84
CA ALA A 192 4.80 30.17 15.88
C ALA A 192 5.72 29.57 16.96
N SER A 193 5.19 29.38 18.16
CA SER A 193 5.92 28.79 19.27
C SER A 193 6.13 27.30 19.01
N GLY A 194 7.39 26.84 18.97
CA GLY A 194 7.74 25.50 19.48
C GLY A 194 8.58 24.59 18.58
N ASN A 195 8.56 24.72 17.25
CA ASN A 195 9.42 23.88 16.40
C ASN A 195 9.71 24.55 15.03
N PRO A 196 10.99 24.82 14.68
CA PRO A 196 11.36 25.52 13.45
C PRO A 196 10.99 24.77 12.16
N LEU A 197 10.80 23.45 12.24
CA LEU A 197 10.41 22.63 11.10
C LEU A 197 8.90 22.74 10.83
N LEU A 198 8.08 22.67 11.88
CA LEU A 198 6.63 22.84 11.80
C LEU A 198 6.24 24.28 11.45
N SER A 199 7.01 25.27 11.93
CA SER A 199 6.77 26.66 11.54
C SER A 199 6.94 26.86 10.04
N LYS A 200 7.94 26.25 9.38
CA LYS A 200 8.06 26.40 7.91
C LYS A 200 6.87 25.81 7.13
N ILE A 201 6.29 24.71 7.62
CA ILE A 201 5.21 24.00 6.91
C ILE A 201 3.86 24.72 7.03
N PHE A 202 3.64 25.49 8.09
CA PHE A 202 2.34 26.13 8.38
C PHE A 202 2.43 27.66 8.51
N THR A 203 3.49 28.27 7.97
CA THR A 203 3.59 29.72 7.89
C THR A 203 3.71 30.13 6.43
N ALA A 204 3.07 31.23 6.08
CA ALA A 204 3.29 31.90 4.80
C ALA A 204 3.94 33.25 5.11
N ASN A 205 5.07 33.55 4.48
CA ASN A 205 5.77 34.81 4.65
C ASN A 205 6.17 35.38 3.29
N THR A 206 6.21 36.70 3.19
CA THR A 206 6.67 37.40 2.00
C THR A 206 7.43 38.65 2.44
N SER A 207 8.42 39.03 1.63
CA SER A 207 9.29 40.18 1.89
C SER A 207 9.57 40.86 0.57
N LEU A 208 8.98 42.04 0.37
CA LEU A 208 9.11 42.82 -0.85
C LEU A 208 9.79 44.14 -0.54
N CYS A 209 10.94 44.38 -1.16
CA CYS A 209 11.70 45.62 -1.01
C CYS A 209 11.38 46.59 -2.15
N SER A 210 11.39 47.89 -1.85
CA SER A 210 11.22 48.92 -2.87
C SER A 210 12.42 48.95 -3.83
N PRO A 211 12.19 49.02 -5.15
CA PRO A 211 13.26 49.25 -6.11
C PRO A 211 13.81 50.68 -6.06
N GLN A 212 13.04 51.65 -5.54
CA GLN A 212 13.41 53.08 -5.53
C GLN A 212 13.84 53.59 -4.15
N TRP A 213 13.37 52.95 -3.07
CA TRP A 213 13.54 53.41 -1.69
C TRP A 213 14.24 52.35 -0.81
N LEU A 214 14.84 52.78 0.30
CA LEU A 214 15.49 51.88 1.27
C LEU A 214 14.52 51.34 2.34
N PHE A 215 13.42 50.72 1.91
CA PHE A 215 12.51 50.01 2.82
C PHE A 215 11.95 48.74 2.18
N CYS A 216 11.50 47.82 3.04
CA CYS A 216 10.81 46.60 2.65
C CYS A 216 9.50 46.45 3.42
N VAL A 217 8.50 45.89 2.75
CA VAL A 217 7.25 45.43 3.36
C VAL A 217 7.35 43.93 3.55
N MET A 218 7.29 43.49 4.80
CA MET A 218 7.19 42.09 5.16
C MET A 218 5.78 41.77 5.62
N ALA A 219 5.25 40.65 5.15
CA ALA A 219 3.98 40.11 5.62
C ALA A 219 4.15 38.66 6.09
N GLN A 220 3.48 38.33 7.19
CA GLN A 220 3.50 36.99 7.76
C GLN A 220 2.10 36.56 8.17
N ASN A 221 1.72 35.35 7.76
CA ASN A 221 0.60 34.61 8.33
C ASN A 221 1.14 33.39 9.09
N ALA A 222 0.86 33.36 10.39
CA ALA A 222 1.39 32.34 11.30
C ALA A 222 0.53 31.06 11.36
N ARG A 223 -0.67 31.10 10.76
CA ARG A 223 -1.63 30.00 10.76
C ARG A 223 -2.07 29.72 9.32
N SER A 224 -1.15 29.21 8.53
CA SER A 224 -1.34 28.91 7.10
C SER A 224 -1.60 27.42 6.86
N GLY A 225 -2.01 27.08 5.64
CA GLY A 225 -2.24 25.70 5.23
C GLY A 225 -3.41 25.05 5.96
N LEU A 226 -3.28 23.78 6.35
CA LEU A 226 -4.33 23.03 7.03
C LEU A 226 -4.69 23.63 8.41
N LEU A 227 -3.77 24.32 9.09
CA LEU A 227 -4.04 24.96 10.38
C LEU A 227 -4.97 26.17 10.25
N SER A 228 -5.10 26.75 9.06
CA SER A 228 -6.02 27.86 8.78
C SER A 228 -7.49 27.42 8.71
N LEU A 229 -7.74 26.12 8.51
CA LEU A 229 -9.08 25.57 8.36
C LEU A 229 -9.84 25.57 9.70
N THR A 230 -11.17 25.66 9.63
CA THR A 230 -12.02 25.46 10.81
C THR A 230 -11.89 24.01 11.30
N PRO A 231 -12.09 23.72 12.60
CA PRO A 231 -11.97 22.37 13.14
C PRO A 231 -12.84 21.34 12.41
N GLY A 232 -14.05 21.73 11.99
CA GLY A 232 -14.95 20.87 11.21
C GLY A 232 -14.38 20.53 9.82
N LEU A 233 -13.84 21.53 9.11
CA LEU A 233 -13.25 21.32 7.78
C LEU A 233 -11.94 20.51 7.87
N LEU A 234 -11.13 20.76 8.90
CA LEU A 234 -9.91 19.98 9.16
C LEU A 234 -10.25 18.50 9.43
N SER A 235 -11.27 18.23 10.26
CA SER A 235 -11.74 16.87 10.52
C SER A 235 -12.23 16.19 9.24
N PHE A 236 -13.01 16.89 8.43
CA PHE A 236 -13.47 16.38 7.13
C PHE A 236 -12.30 16.01 6.20
N VAL A 237 -11.31 16.89 6.05
CA VAL A 237 -10.11 16.63 5.25
C VAL A 237 -9.33 15.41 5.76
N MET A 238 -9.19 15.26 7.09
CA MET A 238 -8.53 14.11 7.70
C MET A 238 -9.27 12.80 7.40
N VAL A 239 -10.60 12.80 7.46
CA VAL A 239 -11.41 11.61 7.13
C VAL A 239 -11.27 11.25 5.66
N VAL A 240 -11.33 12.24 4.76
CA VAL A 240 -11.14 12.02 3.32
C VAL A 240 -9.76 11.45 3.02
N ALA A 241 -8.70 11.98 3.65
CA ALA A 241 -7.34 11.47 3.49
C ALA A 241 -7.22 9.99 3.91
N LEU A 242 -7.82 9.61 5.04
CA LEU A 242 -7.85 8.22 5.51
C LEU A 242 -8.64 7.31 4.58
N MET A 243 -9.81 7.75 4.10
CA MET A 243 -10.60 6.96 3.14
C MET A 243 -9.84 6.73 1.83
N LEU A 244 -9.21 7.78 1.28
CA LEU A 244 -8.43 7.70 0.05
C LEU A 244 -7.21 6.78 0.22
N GLY A 245 -6.48 6.92 1.34
CA GLY A 245 -5.34 6.08 1.67
C GLY A 245 -5.72 4.61 1.85
N GLY A 246 -6.86 4.34 2.50
CA GLY A 246 -7.41 3.01 2.66
C GLY A 246 -7.79 2.37 1.32
N PHE A 247 -8.51 3.12 0.48
CA PHE A 247 -8.93 2.65 -0.85
C PHE A 247 -7.74 2.33 -1.76
N LEU A 248 -6.77 3.24 -1.87
CA LEU A 248 -5.57 3.04 -2.70
C LEU A 248 -4.73 1.86 -2.20
N THR A 249 -4.55 1.73 -0.88
CA THR A 249 -3.82 0.59 -0.30
C THR A 249 -4.53 -0.73 -0.61
N PHE A 250 -5.85 -0.80 -0.44
CA PHE A 250 -6.64 -1.97 -0.77
C PHE A 250 -6.50 -2.34 -2.25
N PHE A 251 -6.64 -1.36 -3.14
CA PHE A 251 -6.54 -1.54 -4.58
C PHE A 251 -5.15 -2.04 -5.01
N CYS A 252 -4.07 -1.44 -4.49
CA CYS A 252 -2.70 -1.88 -4.75
C CYS A 252 -2.47 -3.33 -4.29
N LEU A 253 -2.92 -3.68 -3.07
CA LEU A 253 -2.78 -5.04 -2.56
C LEU A 253 -3.56 -6.06 -3.41
N HIS A 254 -4.74 -5.68 -3.89
CA HIS A 254 -5.56 -6.52 -4.77
C HIS A 254 -4.90 -6.78 -6.12
N ILE A 255 -4.32 -5.74 -6.74
CA ILE A 255 -3.57 -5.88 -8.00
C ILE A 255 -2.34 -6.76 -7.80
N VAL A 256 -1.58 -6.55 -6.72
CA VAL A 256 -0.38 -7.36 -6.44
C VAL A 256 -0.73 -8.83 -6.21
N ASP A 257 -1.89 -9.14 -5.62
CA ASP A 257 -2.32 -10.53 -5.47
C ASP A 257 -2.72 -11.16 -6.81
N LYS A 258 -3.41 -10.41 -7.67
CA LYS A 258 -3.81 -10.88 -9.02
C LYS A 258 -2.62 -11.05 -9.99
N ARG A 259 -1.56 -10.25 -9.85
CA ARG A 259 -0.37 -10.31 -10.72
C ARG A 259 0.65 -11.38 -10.32
N GLN A 260 0.41 -12.12 -9.24
CA GLN A 260 1.31 -13.20 -8.85
C GLN A 260 1.19 -14.39 -9.82
N SER A 261 2.33 -14.89 -10.27
CA SER A 261 2.38 -16.13 -11.05
C SER A 261 1.80 -17.30 -10.27
N LEU A 262 1.22 -18.27 -10.98
CA LEU A 262 0.68 -19.51 -10.39
C LEU A 262 1.70 -20.21 -9.47
N LYS A 263 3.00 -20.14 -9.83
CA LYS A 263 4.14 -20.60 -9.01
C LYS A 263 4.19 -19.94 -7.63
N SER A 264 4.10 -18.62 -7.56
CA SER A 264 4.13 -17.86 -6.30
C SER A 264 2.88 -18.11 -5.46
N ARG A 265 1.73 -18.27 -6.12
CA ARG A 265 0.45 -18.59 -5.48
C ARG A 265 0.49 -19.97 -4.82
N LEU A 266 0.87 -21.02 -5.56
CA LEU A 266 0.99 -22.39 -5.02
C LEU A 266 1.89 -22.47 -3.77
N LYS A 267 3.05 -21.80 -3.80
CA LYS A 267 3.98 -21.74 -2.66
C LYS A 267 3.34 -21.12 -1.40
N LYS A 268 2.42 -20.16 -1.57
CA LYS A 268 1.67 -19.55 -0.46
C LYS A 268 0.50 -20.44 -0.01
N SER A 269 -0.19 -21.07 -0.96
CA SER A 269 -1.36 -21.93 -0.74
C SER A 269 -1.08 -23.08 0.22
N ILE A 270 0.05 -23.77 0.06
CA ILE A 270 0.47 -24.86 0.96
C ILE A 270 0.57 -24.38 2.42
N LYS A 271 1.05 -23.15 2.66
CA LYS A 271 1.16 -22.58 4.02
C LYS A 271 -0.17 -22.07 4.58
N ARG A 272 -1.17 -21.84 3.73
CA ARG A 272 -2.47 -21.25 4.09
C ARG A 272 -3.55 -22.30 4.33
N GLY A 273 -3.31 -23.55 3.96
CA GLY A 273 -4.32 -24.61 3.99
C GLY A 273 -5.24 -24.58 2.77
N ASP A 274 -4.80 -23.95 1.67
CA ASP A 274 -5.57 -23.87 0.41
C ASP A 274 -5.36 -25.13 -0.46
N VAL A 275 -4.35 -25.95 -0.12
CA VAL A 275 -4.13 -27.30 -0.64
C VAL A 275 -4.66 -28.29 0.41
N PHE A 276 -5.52 -29.21 -0.02
CA PHE A 276 -6.22 -30.16 0.84
C PHE A 276 -6.42 -31.49 0.13
N LEU A 277 -6.89 -32.50 0.85
CA LEU A 277 -7.22 -33.81 0.29
C LEU A 277 -8.73 -34.01 0.23
N GLU A 278 -9.17 -34.64 -0.85
CA GLU A 278 -10.44 -35.35 -0.90
C GLU A 278 -10.14 -36.83 -1.13
N TYR A 279 -11.11 -37.68 -0.81
CA TYR A 279 -10.98 -39.12 -0.89
C TYR A 279 -12.09 -39.65 -1.77
N GLN A 280 -11.74 -40.45 -2.77
CA GLN A 280 -12.73 -41.10 -3.62
C GLN A 280 -12.88 -42.58 -3.23
N PRO A 281 -14.09 -43.03 -2.85
CA PRO A 281 -14.32 -44.44 -2.55
C PRO A 281 -14.16 -45.36 -3.77
N MET A 282 -13.54 -46.51 -3.52
CA MET A 282 -13.55 -47.69 -4.38
C MET A 282 -14.51 -48.71 -3.78
N VAL A 283 -15.49 -49.16 -4.56
CA VAL A 283 -16.64 -49.94 -4.10
C VAL A 283 -16.61 -51.34 -4.69
N ASN A 284 -16.79 -52.38 -3.89
CA ASN A 284 -16.91 -53.75 -4.39
C ASN A 284 -18.14 -53.87 -5.30
N ALA A 285 -17.93 -54.45 -6.49
CA ALA A 285 -18.96 -54.50 -7.50
C ALA A 285 -20.18 -55.31 -7.04
N ILE A 286 -20.05 -56.39 -6.28
CA ILE A 286 -21.18 -57.24 -5.86
C ILE A 286 -22.00 -56.58 -4.75
N ASP A 287 -21.36 -56.31 -3.60
CA ASP A 287 -22.08 -55.97 -2.37
C ASP A 287 -22.24 -54.46 -2.12
N GLY A 288 -21.58 -53.63 -2.95
CA GLY A 288 -21.65 -52.17 -2.83
C GLY A 288 -20.92 -51.61 -1.61
N LYS A 289 -20.10 -52.40 -0.91
CA LYS A 289 -19.29 -51.93 0.22
C LYS A 289 -18.03 -51.23 -0.24
N ILE A 290 -17.63 -50.21 0.50
CA ILE A 290 -16.38 -49.50 0.24
C ILE A 290 -15.20 -50.38 0.68
N ALA A 291 -14.32 -50.71 -0.26
CA ALA A 291 -13.14 -51.55 -0.05
C ALA A 291 -11.83 -50.75 -0.07
N GLY A 292 -11.86 -49.51 -0.57
CA GLY A 292 -10.72 -48.63 -0.52
C GLY A 292 -11.07 -47.17 -0.76
N LEU A 293 -10.08 -46.31 -0.55
CA LEU A 293 -10.17 -44.86 -0.70
C LEU A 293 -8.95 -44.36 -1.48
N GLU A 294 -9.15 -43.56 -2.51
CA GLU A 294 -8.05 -42.87 -3.19
C GLU A 294 -7.88 -41.45 -2.66
N ALA A 295 -6.69 -41.13 -2.14
CA ALA A 295 -6.35 -39.79 -1.69
C ALA A 295 -6.00 -38.89 -2.88
N LEU A 296 -6.86 -37.90 -3.12
CA LEU A 296 -6.78 -37.00 -4.24
C LEU A 296 -6.46 -35.58 -3.77
N VAL A 297 -5.28 -35.09 -4.17
CA VAL A 297 -4.87 -33.72 -3.83
C VAL A 297 -5.73 -32.69 -4.57
N ARG A 298 -6.12 -31.64 -3.87
CA ARG A 298 -6.93 -30.53 -4.37
C ARG A 298 -6.26 -29.21 -4.02
N TRP A 299 -6.38 -28.25 -4.93
CA TRP A 299 -5.95 -26.88 -4.68
C TRP A 299 -7.06 -25.91 -5.02
N ARG A 300 -7.48 -25.11 -4.04
CA ARG A 300 -8.37 -23.96 -4.25
C ARG A 300 -7.56 -22.67 -4.21
N ASP A 301 -7.35 -22.07 -5.37
CA ASP A 301 -6.70 -20.79 -5.53
C ASP A 301 -7.69 -19.62 -5.35
N SER A 302 -7.30 -18.55 -4.65
CA SER A 302 -8.20 -17.42 -4.37
C SER A 302 -8.62 -16.61 -5.61
N VAL A 303 -7.96 -16.80 -6.76
CA VAL A 303 -8.28 -16.11 -8.02
C VAL A 303 -8.86 -17.08 -9.04
N HIS A 304 -8.29 -18.27 -9.18
CA HIS A 304 -8.70 -19.25 -10.19
C HIS A 304 -9.72 -20.29 -9.70
N GLY A 305 -10.10 -20.26 -8.42
CA GLY A 305 -10.97 -21.28 -7.84
C GLY A 305 -10.26 -22.63 -7.78
N PHE A 306 -10.93 -23.71 -8.15
CA PHE A 306 -10.32 -25.03 -8.19
C PHE A 306 -9.31 -25.14 -9.34
N VAL A 307 -8.05 -25.41 -9.01
CA VAL A 307 -6.99 -25.64 -9.99
C VAL A 307 -6.78 -27.13 -10.15
N SER A 308 -6.79 -27.61 -11.40
CA SER A 308 -6.60 -29.03 -11.71
C SER A 308 -5.25 -29.56 -11.17
N PRO A 309 -5.23 -30.76 -10.55
CA PRO A 309 -4.01 -31.45 -10.14
C PRO A 309 -2.96 -31.56 -11.25
N GLU A 310 -3.38 -31.90 -12.47
CA GLU A 310 -2.48 -32.00 -13.63
C GLU A 310 -1.71 -30.70 -13.91
N VAL A 311 -2.30 -29.56 -13.59
CA VAL A 311 -1.69 -28.24 -13.80
C VAL A 311 -0.73 -27.93 -12.65
N PHE A 312 -1.19 -28.03 -11.40
CA PHE A 312 -0.38 -27.55 -10.29
C PHE A 312 0.71 -28.52 -9.85
N ILE A 313 0.55 -29.84 -10.07
CA ILE A 313 1.60 -30.83 -9.86
C ILE A 313 2.78 -30.53 -10.79
N LYS A 314 2.54 -30.39 -12.10
CA LYS A 314 3.57 -30.01 -13.09
C LYS A 314 4.26 -28.68 -12.75
N VAL A 315 3.49 -27.71 -12.23
CA VAL A 315 4.05 -26.42 -11.78
C VAL A 315 4.93 -26.61 -10.55
N SER A 316 4.53 -27.47 -9.61
CA SER A 316 5.29 -27.75 -8.38
C SER A 316 6.61 -28.48 -8.66
N GLU A 317 6.63 -29.40 -9.63
CA GLU A 317 7.83 -30.10 -10.09
C GLU A 317 8.83 -29.10 -10.69
N LYS A 318 8.36 -28.26 -11.63
CA LYS A 318 9.19 -27.22 -12.28
C LYS A 318 9.80 -26.19 -11.33
N ILE A 319 9.29 -26.06 -10.10
CA ILE A 319 9.83 -25.12 -9.10
C ILE A 319 10.48 -25.84 -7.90
N GLY A 320 10.65 -27.17 -7.96
CA GLY A 320 11.26 -27.96 -6.89
C GLY A 320 10.46 -27.95 -5.57
N PHE A 321 9.13 -27.81 -5.65
CA PHE A 321 8.23 -27.85 -4.49
C PHE A 321 7.41 -29.13 -4.37
N TYR A 322 7.46 -30.01 -5.38
CA TYR A 322 6.66 -31.22 -5.40
C TYR A 322 6.90 -32.12 -4.17
N SER A 323 8.15 -32.25 -3.69
CA SER A 323 8.47 -32.98 -2.45
C SER A 323 7.64 -32.53 -1.24
N LYS A 324 7.30 -31.23 -1.14
CA LYS A 324 6.44 -30.71 -0.06
C LYS A 324 4.97 -31.07 -0.24
N ILE A 325 4.52 -31.24 -1.49
CA ILE A 325 3.18 -31.72 -1.79
C ILE A 325 3.12 -33.20 -1.47
N SER A 326 4.09 -33.99 -1.92
CA SER A 326 4.23 -35.41 -1.61
C SER A 326 4.22 -35.68 -0.10
N ASP A 327 5.07 -34.98 0.66
CA ASP A 327 5.08 -35.07 2.13
C ASP A 327 3.76 -34.64 2.77
N PHE A 328 3.09 -33.62 2.20
CA PHE A 328 1.77 -33.20 2.66
C PHE A 328 0.72 -34.29 2.40
N VAL A 329 0.72 -34.91 1.21
CA VAL A 329 -0.22 -35.95 0.82
C VAL A 329 -0.08 -37.13 1.77
N ILE A 330 1.12 -37.71 1.92
CA ILE A 330 1.33 -38.89 2.78
C ILE A 330 0.93 -38.60 4.24
N LYS A 331 1.42 -37.50 4.81
CA LYS A 331 1.16 -37.18 6.21
C LYS A 331 -0.30 -36.90 6.48
N THR A 332 -0.98 -36.24 5.55
CA THR A 332 -2.37 -35.84 5.72
C THR A 332 -3.31 -37.02 5.44
N SER A 333 -3.05 -37.80 4.39
CA SER A 333 -3.91 -38.94 4.02
C SER A 333 -3.92 -40.01 5.09
N VAL A 334 -2.74 -40.44 5.55
CA VAL A 334 -2.61 -41.43 6.62
C VAL A 334 -3.24 -40.92 7.90
N LYS A 335 -2.98 -39.65 8.27
CA LYS A 335 -3.52 -39.07 9.50
C LYS A 335 -5.04 -38.95 9.47
N GLU A 336 -5.61 -38.42 8.40
CA GLU A 336 -7.06 -38.19 8.30
C GLU A 336 -7.82 -39.51 8.21
N MET A 337 -7.25 -40.55 7.58
CA MET A 337 -7.92 -41.85 7.44
C MET A 337 -7.56 -42.83 8.56
N ALA A 338 -6.67 -42.48 9.49
CA ALA A 338 -6.14 -43.39 10.51
C ALA A 338 -7.24 -44.10 11.32
N ALA A 339 -8.23 -43.35 11.81
CA ALA A 339 -9.31 -43.93 12.62
C ALA A 339 -10.08 -44.99 11.81
N VAL A 340 -10.50 -44.63 10.60
CA VAL A 340 -11.24 -45.51 9.70
C VAL A 340 -10.44 -46.76 9.31
N LEU A 341 -9.15 -46.60 9.00
CA LEU A 341 -8.27 -47.72 8.65
C LEU A 341 -8.01 -48.64 9.85
N ASN A 342 -7.94 -48.08 11.06
CA ASN A 342 -7.75 -48.90 12.27
C ASN A 342 -9.00 -49.71 12.62
N ASP A 343 -10.19 -49.17 12.37
CA ASP A 343 -11.46 -49.84 12.62
C ASP A 343 -11.76 -50.91 11.56
N ASN A 344 -11.32 -50.71 10.31
CA ASN A 344 -11.45 -51.69 9.23
C ASN A 344 -10.10 -52.04 8.59
N ARG A 345 -9.53 -53.18 8.98
CA ARG A 345 -8.23 -53.68 8.50
C ARG A 345 -8.22 -54.12 7.03
N GLU A 346 -9.38 -54.36 6.44
CA GLU A 346 -9.50 -54.71 5.01
C GLU A 346 -9.54 -53.47 4.11
N LEU A 347 -9.89 -52.30 4.68
CA LEU A 347 -9.95 -51.04 3.95
C LEU A 347 -8.54 -50.60 3.54
N THR A 348 -8.42 -50.18 2.28
CA THR A 348 -7.16 -49.68 1.72
C THR A 348 -7.18 -48.17 1.45
N LEU A 349 -6.02 -47.53 1.54
CA LEU A 349 -5.77 -46.14 1.20
C LEU A 349 -4.77 -46.07 0.05
N SER A 350 -5.25 -45.64 -1.11
CA SER A 350 -4.46 -45.39 -2.30
C SER A 350 -3.84 -43.99 -2.29
N ILE A 351 -2.56 -43.92 -2.68
CA ILE A 351 -1.79 -42.68 -2.81
C ILE A 351 -1.07 -42.69 -4.17
N ASN A 352 -1.39 -41.70 -4.98
CA ASN A 352 -0.70 -41.42 -6.24
C ASN A 352 0.76 -41.06 -6.02
N ILE A 353 1.66 -41.64 -6.82
CA ILE A 353 3.09 -41.33 -6.81
C ILE A 353 3.60 -41.02 -8.23
N THR A 354 4.67 -40.22 -8.32
CA THR A 354 5.33 -39.88 -9.59
C THR A 354 6.78 -40.37 -9.58
N ASP A 355 7.47 -40.14 -10.70
CA ASP A 355 8.91 -40.38 -10.88
C ASP A 355 9.76 -39.81 -9.74
N HIS A 356 9.29 -38.76 -9.06
CA HIS A 356 9.98 -38.15 -7.93
C HIS A 356 10.00 -39.07 -6.71
N GLU A 357 8.86 -39.66 -6.32
CA GLU A 357 8.79 -40.59 -5.18
C GLU A 357 9.60 -41.86 -5.44
N ILE A 358 9.51 -42.39 -6.66
CA ILE A 358 10.19 -43.62 -7.05
C ILE A 358 11.71 -43.46 -6.92
N ASN A 359 12.24 -42.32 -7.35
CA ASN A 359 13.66 -41.99 -7.27
C ASN A 359 14.11 -41.50 -5.90
N GLU A 360 13.19 -41.20 -4.97
CA GLU A 360 13.53 -40.70 -3.65
C GLU A 360 13.86 -41.87 -2.69
N PRO A 361 15.12 -42.04 -2.24
CA PRO A 361 15.50 -43.20 -1.44
C PRO A 361 14.79 -43.27 -0.09
N THR A 362 14.41 -42.12 0.46
CA THR A 362 13.79 -41.98 1.79
C THR A 362 12.27 -41.94 1.76
N PHE A 363 11.62 -42.01 0.59
CA PHE A 363 10.16 -41.93 0.49
C PHE A 363 9.46 -43.05 1.28
N ILE A 364 9.84 -44.32 1.01
CA ILE A 364 9.24 -45.48 1.67
C ILE A 364 9.45 -45.45 3.19
N SER A 365 10.64 -45.08 3.67
CA SER A 365 10.88 -44.99 5.11
C SER A 365 10.04 -43.92 5.78
N ARG A 366 9.83 -42.77 5.13
CA ARG A 366 8.92 -41.72 5.64
C ARG A 366 7.46 -42.16 5.66
N LEU A 367 7.02 -42.89 4.62
CA LEU A 367 5.67 -43.45 4.58
C LEU A 367 5.45 -44.43 5.74
N ILE A 368 6.39 -45.36 5.94
CA ILE A 368 6.33 -46.33 7.04
C ILE A 368 6.33 -45.63 8.41
N GLU A 369 7.18 -44.63 8.61
CA GLU A 369 7.19 -43.84 9.85
C GLU A 369 5.84 -43.14 10.07
N THR A 370 5.24 -42.58 9.01
CA THR A 370 3.94 -41.93 9.06
C THR A 370 2.83 -42.92 9.44
N CYS A 371 2.81 -44.11 8.81
CA CYS A 371 1.88 -45.18 9.12
C CYS A 371 2.01 -45.63 10.59
N ALA A 372 3.24 -45.91 11.04
CA ALA A 372 3.52 -46.31 12.41
C ALA A 372 3.05 -45.27 13.44
N SER A 373 3.23 -43.97 13.16
CA SER A 373 2.80 -42.89 14.06
C SER A 373 1.28 -42.77 14.23
N HIS A 374 0.49 -43.41 13.35
CA HIS A 374 -0.98 -43.38 13.37
C HIS A 374 -1.63 -44.78 13.51
N GLY A 375 -0.84 -45.84 13.72
CA GLY A 375 -1.33 -47.21 13.86
C GLY A 375 -1.82 -47.89 12.57
N VAL A 376 -1.62 -47.23 11.42
CA VAL A 376 -2.02 -47.77 10.11
C VAL A 376 -1.04 -48.85 9.69
N GLU A 377 -1.53 -50.00 9.27
CA GLU A 377 -0.67 -51.08 8.77
C GLU A 377 -0.18 -50.77 7.34
N PRO A 378 1.10 -51.03 7.01
CA PRO A 378 1.61 -50.83 5.65
C PRO A 378 0.77 -51.53 4.56
N ALA A 379 0.17 -52.70 4.88
CA ALA A 379 -0.68 -53.48 3.98
C ALA A 379 -1.98 -52.78 3.59
N GLN A 380 -2.39 -51.78 4.37
CA GLN A 380 -3.55 -50.96 4.07
C GLN A 380 -3.20 -49.82 3.10
N VAL A 381 -1.92 -49.52 2.89
CA VAL A 381 -1.51 -48.47 1.94
C VAL A 381 -1.22 -49.09 0.57
N LYS A 382 -1.76 -48.45 -0.46
CA LYS A 382 -1.52 -48.78 -1.86
C LYS A 382 -0.88 -47.58 -2.56
N LEU A 383 0.22 -47.81 -3.26
CA LEU A 383 0.87 -46.78 -4.07
C LEU A 383 0.47 -46.96 -5.54
N GLU A 384 0.09 -45.87 -6.19
CA GLU A 384 -0.42 -45.88 -7.57
C GLU A 384 0.61 -45.27 -8.52
N ILE A 385 1.05 -46.06 -9.49
CA ILE A 385 2.00 -45.64 -10.54
C ILE A 385 1.24 -45.53 -11.87
N SER A 386 1.16 -44.33 -12.42
CA SER A 386 0.59 -44.11 -13.75
C SER A 386 1.45 -44.74 -14.85
N GLU A 387 0.81 -45.31 -15.88
CA GLU A 387 1.48 -45.83 -17.08
C GLU A 387 2.31 -44.77 -17.84
N ARG A 388 2.11 -43.48 -17.53
CA ARG A 388 2.85 -42.34 -18.08
C ARG A 388 4.17 -42.05 -17.38
N CYS A 389 4.50 -42.79 -16.33
CA CYS A 389 5.80 -42.75 -15.65
C CYS A 389 6.94 -42.88 -16.67
N GLN A 390 7.95 -42.00 -16.59
CA GLN A 390 9.02 -41.93 -17.59
C GLN A 390 10.25 -42.76 -17.21
N LEU A 391 10.21 -43.41 -16.05
CA LEU A 391 11.30 -44.22 -15.55
C LEU A 391 11.45 -45.51 -16.35
N SER A 392 12.67 -46.04 -16.36
CA SER A 392 12.93 -47.33 -16.96
C SER A 392 12.24 -48.45 -16.17
N GLN A 393 11.86 -49.52 -16.86
CA GLN A 393 11.25 -50.70 -16.26
C GLN A 393 12.09 -51.28 -15.10
N LYS A 394 13.42 -51.18 -15.19
CA LYS A 394 14.34 -51.62 -14.13
C LYS A 394 14.24 -50.75 -12.87
N GLU A 395 14.10 -49.43 -13.01
CA GLU A 395 13.94 -48.51 -11.87
C GLU A 395 12.60 -48.78 -11.15
N ILE A 396 11.53 -48.98 -11.92
CA ILE A 396 10.21 -49.31 -11.38
C ILE A 396 10.25 -50.68 -10.68
N GLN A 397 10.92 -51.68 -11.27
CA GLN A 397 11.08 -53.00 -10.66
C GLN A 397 11.79 -52.93 -9.31
N LEU A 398 12.91 -52.20 -9.22
CA LEU A 398 13.64 -52.04 -7.95
C LEU A 398 12.80 -51.33 -6.89
N PHE A 399 11.99 -50.35 -7.30
CA PHE A 399 11.05 -49.68 -6.39
C PHE A 399 9.94 -50.63 -5.93
N ALA A 400 9.34 -51.39 -6.84
CA ALA A 400 8.32 -52.38 -6.53
C ALA A 400 8.82 -53.45 -5.55
N GLU A 401 10.07 -53.91 -5.69
CA GLU A 401 10.70 -54.83 -4.72
C GLU A 401 10.84 -54.20 -3.33
N ARG A 402 11.23 -52.92 -3.25
CA ARG A 402 11.31 -52.17 -1.98
C ARG A 402 9.93 -52.01 -1.32
N VAL A 403 8.92 -51.70 -2.12
CA VAL A 403 7.51 -51.57 -1.69
C VAL A 403 7.01 -52.89 -1.12
N ALA A 404 7.19 -53.99 -1.86
CA ALA A 404 6.79 -55.33 -1.45
C ALA A 404 7.49 -55.79 -0.15
N ASN A 405 8.78 -55.51 0.01
CA ASN A 405 9.54 -55.86 1.22
C ASN A 405 9.03 -55.14 2.48
N MET A 406 8.30 -54.03 2.31
CA MET A 406 7.69 -53.27 3.40
C MET A 406 6.20 -53.58 3.57
N ASN A 407 5.69 -54.60 2.88
CA ASN A 407 4.28 -55.01 2.90
C ASN A 407 3.33 -53.88 2.49
N ILE A 408 3.77 -52.98 1.60
CA ILE A 408 2.93 -51.96 0.97
C ILE A 408 2.44 -52.51 -0.37
N LYS A 409 1.20 -52.21 -0.75
CA LYS A 409 0.63 -52.65 -2.03
C LYS A 409 1.02 -51.69 -3.16
N LEU A 410 1.12 -52.21 -4.38
CA LEU A 410 1.39 -51.42 -5.58
C LEU A 410 0.31 -51.63 -6.64
N ALA A 411 -0.17 -50.53 -7.22
CA ALA A 411 -1.12 -50.55 -8.33
C ALA A 411 -0.59 -49.85 -9.56
N ILE A 412 -1.01 -50.35 -10.72
CA ILE A 412 -0.85 -49.68 -12.00
C ILE A 412 -2.08 -48.80 -12.21
N ASP A 413 -1.86 -47.51 -12.42
CA ASP A 413 -2.91 -46.50 -12.59
C ASP A 413 -3.02 -46.03 -14.05
N ASP A 414 -4.18 -45.49 -14.42
CA ASP A 414 -4.51 -45.02 -15.77
C ASP A 414 -4.30 -46.07 -16.89
N PHE A 415 -4.43 -47.38 -16.61
CA PHE A 415 -4.12 -48.40 -17.62
C PHE A 415 -5.09 -48.30 -18.80
N GLY A 416 -4.53 -48.03 -19.99
CA GLY A 416 -5.29 -47.93 -21.24
C GLY A 416 -5.44 -46.53 -21.82
N VAL A 417 -4.87 -45.49 -21.17
CA VAL A 417 -4.91 -44.10 -21.64
C VAL A 417 -3.95 -43.84 -22.82
N ALA A 418 -2.83 -44.57 -22.88
CA ALA A 418 -1.83 -44.55 -23.93
C ALA A 418 -1.93 -45.84 -24.79
N ASN A 419 -0.81 -46.37 -25.29
CA ASN A 419 -0.78 -47.56 -26.15
C ASN A 419 -1.11 -48.89 -25.41
N SER A 420 -1.81 -48.87 -24.27
CA SER A 420 -2.15 -50.06 -23.46
C SER A 420 -0.96 -51.02 -23.34
N ASN A 421 0.13 -50.52 -22.78
CA ASN A 421 1.42 -51.19 -22.85
C ASN A 421 1.45 -52.43 -21.94
N LEU A 422 1.12 -53.59 -22.50
CA LEU A 422 1.14 -54.90 -21.82
C LEU A 422 2.47 -55.22 -21.14
N ALA A 423 3.60 -54.59 -21.54
CA ALA A 423 4.88 -54.77 -20.87
C ALA A 423 4.85 -54.33 -19.38
N TRP A 424 3.94 -53.42 -19.01
CA TRP A 424 3.71 -53.04 -17.61
C TRP A 424 3.22 -54.23 -16.77
N LEU A 425 2.36 -55.08 -17.35
CA LEU A 425 1.81 -56.25 -16.66
C LEU A 425 2.84 -57.34 -16.40
N THR A 426 3.97 -57.35 -17.11
CA THR A 426 5.02 -58.37 -16.96
C THR A 426 6.30 -57.83 -16.32
N GLY A 427 6.38 -56.53 -16.05
CA GLY A 427 7.64 -55.83 -15.80
C GLY A 427 8.11 -55.80 -14.36
N PHE A 428 7.20 -55.86 -13.41
CA PHE A 428 7.48 -55.71 -11.99
C PHE A 428 6.33 -56.30 -11.17
N ARG A 429 6.51 -56.36 -9.85
CA ARG A 429 5.49 -56.88 -8.93
C ARG A 429 4.47 -55.79 -8.63
N PHE A 430 3.20 -56.05 -8.90
CA PHE A 430 2.06 -55.21 -8.53
C PHE A 430 0.94 -56.11 -8.00
N ASP A 431 -0.07 -55.51 -7.37
CA ASP A 431 -1.19 -56.19 -6.74
C ASP A 431 -2.52 -55.94 -7.47
N GLU A 432 -2.64 -54.79 -8.13
CA GLU A 432 -3.90 -54.33 -8.72
C GLU A 432 -3.66 -53.47 -9.96
N VAL A 433 -4.64 -53.45 -10.88
CA VAL A 433 -4.65 -52.59 -12.06
C VAL A 433 -5.92 -51.76 -12.08
N LYS A 434 -5.78 -50.44 -12.19
CA LYS A 434 -6.88 -49.49 -12.38
C LYS A 434 -7.04 -49.24 -13.88
N LEU A 435 -8.19 -49.64 -14.41
CA LEU A 435 -8.58 -49.52 -15.81
C LEU A 435 -9.24 -48.16 -16.00
N ASP A 436 -8.62 -47.31 -16.81
CA ASP A 436 -9.11 -45.95 -17.04
C ASP A 436 -10.52 -45.95 -17.64
N GLY A 437 -11.32 -44.95 -17.25
CA GLY A 437 -12.72 -44.85 -17.67
C GLY A 437 -12.92 -44.70 -19.18
N SER A 438 -11.90 -44.29 -19.95
CA SER A 438 -12.00 -44.32 -21.41
C SER A 438 -12.18 -45.74 -21.98
N LEU A 439 -11.73 -46.78 -21.27
CA LEU A 439 -11.99 -48.17 -21.63
C LEU A 439 -13.46 -48.56 -21.44
N MET A 440 -14.15 -47.93 -20.49
CA MET A 440 -15.58 -48.16 -20.19
C MET A 440 -16.54 -47.38 -21.11
N LYS A 441 -16.03 -46.45 -21.93
CA LYS A 441 -16.84 -45.67 -22.89
C LYS A 441 -17.04 -46.43 -24.20
N ASN A 442 -18.16 -46.21 -24.89
CA ASN A 442 -18.43 -46.76 -26.24
C ASN A 442 -18.29 -48.30 -26.33
N LEU A 443 -18.85 -49.02 -25.34
CA LEU A 443 -18.86 -50.48 -25.30
C LEU A 443 -19.97 -51.11 -26.16
N ASP A 444 -20.76 -50.30 -26.86
CA ASP A 444 -21.62 -50.71 -27.98
C ASP A 444 -20.80 -51.35 -29.12
N ASN A 445 -19.53 -50.96 -29.25
CA ASN A 445 -18.56 -51.64 -30.10
C ASN A 445 -18.15 -53.00 -29.51
N LYS A 446 -18.71 -54.08 -30.06
CA LYS A 446 -18.42 -55.47 -29.66
C LYS A 446 -16.95 -55.88 -29.72
N ASN A 447 -16.12 -55.26 -30.57
CA ASN A 447 -14.69 -55.54 -30.56
C ASN A 447 -14.00 -54.91 -29.34
N LYS A 448 -14.40 -53.69 -28.96
CA LYS A 448 -13.87 -53.02 -27.77
C LYS A 448 -14.23 -53.78 -26.49
N GLU A 449 -15.50 -54.20 -26.37
CA GLU A 449 -15.98 -55.02 -25.26
C GLU A 449 -15.17 -56.33 -25.13
N LYS A 450 -14.93 -57.03 -26.24
CA LYS A 450 -14.11 -58.26 -26.25
C LYS A 450 -12.65 -58.01 -25.85
N ILE A 451 -12.06 -56.90 -26.29
CA ILE A 451 -10.69 -56.53 -25.91
C ILE A 451 -10.61 -56.25 -24.42
N LEU A 452 -11.55 -55.48 -23.87
CA LEU A 452 -11.62 -55.20 -22.44
C LEU A 452 -11.75 -56.49 -21.63
N HIS A 453 -12.65 -57.39 -22.04
CA HIS A 453 -12.80 -58.70 -21.40
C HIS A 453 -11.52 -59.53 -21.44
N ALA A 454 -10.81 -59.56 -22.58
CA ALA A 454 -9.55 -60.29 -22.71
C ALA A 454 -8.45 -59.72 -21.80
N ILE A 455 -8.34 -58.39 -21.70
CA ILE A 455 -7.40 -57.72 -20.80
C ILE A 455 -7.70 -58.07 -19.34
N CYS A 456 -8.97 -57.99 -18.93
CA CYS A 456 -9.38 -58.29 -17.56
C CYS A 456 -9.13 -59.76 -17.20
N LEU A 457 -9.42 -60.69 -18.12
CA LEU A 457 -9.13 -62.11 -17.93
C LEU A 457 -7.64 -62.35 -17.70
N LEU A 458 -6.77 -61.68 -18.48
CA LEU A 458 -5.33 -61.79 -18.31
C LEU A 458 -4.87 -61.28 -16.94
N ILE A 459 -5.37 -60.12 -16.49
CA ILE A 459 -5.04 -59.56 -15.17
C ILE A 459 -5.51 -60.50 -14.05
N LYS A 460 -6.71 -61.08 -14.19
CA LYS A 460 -7.28 -62.03 -13.24
C LYS A 460 -6.48 -63.33 -13.16
N ASP A 461 -6.08 -63.90 -14.30
CA ASP A 461 -5.28 -65.14 -14.36
C ASP A 461 -3.91 -64.96 -13.71
N MET A 462 -3.40 -63.72 -13.63
CA MET A 462 -2.19 -63.36 -12.88
C MET A 462 -2.42 -63.23 -11.37
N GLY A 463 -3.65 -63.42 -10.89
CA GLY A 463 -4.05 -63.26 -9.50
C GLY A 463 -4.01 -61.80 -9.02
N LYS A 464 -4.35 -60.85 -9.90
CA LYS A 464 -4.30 -59.41 -9.63
C LYS A 464 -5.70 -58.82 -9.54
N GLY A 465 -5.87 -57.83 -8.67
CA GLY A 465 -7.12 -57.10 -8.54
C GLY A 465 -7.36 -56.17 -9.72
N ILE A 466 -8.63 -55.85 -9.98
CA ILE A 466 -9.06 -54.93 -11.03
C ILE A 466 -9.92 -53.84 -10.41
N VAL A 467 -9.62 -52.58 -10.75
CA VAL A 467 -10.49 -51.44 -10.47
C VAL A 467 -10.95 -50.86 -11.79
N PHE A 468 -12.26 -50.72 -11.98
CA PHE A 468 -12.80 -49.97 -13.12
C PHE A 468 -13.04 -48.52 -12.70
N GLU A 469 -12.35 -47.60 -13.36
CA GLU A 469 -12.49 -46.18 -13.13
C GLU A 469 -13.52 -45.53 -14.04
N GLY A 470 -14.00 -44.35 -13.65
CA GLY A 470 -14.91 -43.55 -14.47
C GLY A 470 -16.26 -44.21 -14.76
N VAL A 471 -16.71 -45.12 -13.91
CA VAL A 471 -18.05 -45.73 -14.01
C VAL A 471 -19.12 -44.72 -13.59
N GLU A 472 -19.98 -44.34 -14.53
CA GLU A 472 -20.97 -43.26 -14.38
C GLU A 472 -22.42 -43.76 -14.44
N ASP A 473 -22.67 -44.95 -15.01
CA ASP A 473 -24.01 -45.49 -15.20
C ASP A 473 -24.15 -46.99 -14.85
N ALA A 474 -25.40 -47.46 -14.81
CA ALA A 474 -25.74 -48.83 -14.43
C ALA A 474 -25.33 -49.88 -15.49
N GLU A 475 -25.23 -49.48 -16.76
CA GLU A 475 -24.83 -50.37 -17.85
C GLU A 475 -23.33 -50.69 -17.74
N GLN A 476 -22.50 -49.67 -17.53
CA GLN A 476 -21.07 -49.83 -17.26
C GLN A 476 -20.81 -50.69 -16.03
N LEU A 477 -21.58 -50.49 -14.94
CA LEU A 477 -21.48 -51.33 -13.75
C LEU A 477 -21.85 -52.79 -14.04
N ALA A 478 -22.93 -53.03 -14.82
CA ALA A 478 -23.33 -54.38 -15.19
C ALA A 478 -22.26 -55.09 -16.04
N ILE A 479 -21.61 -54.35 -16.94
CA ILE A 479 -20.51 -54.88 -17.75
C ILE A 479 -19.30 -55.21 -16.87
N ALA A 480 -18.87 -54.30 -15.99
CA ALA A 480 -17.74 -54.52 -15.08
C ALA A 480 -17.98 -55.78 -14.21
N ARG A 481 -19.17 -55.89 -13.60
CA ARG A 481 -19.61 -57.07 -12.83
C ARG A 481 -19.61 -58.36 -13.65
N GLY A 482 -20.02 -58.28 -14.91
CA GLY A 482 -20.06 -59.43 -15.81
C GLY A 482 -18.68 -59.93 -16.22
N ILE A 483 -17.69 -59.03 -16.26
CA ILE A 483 -16.29 -59.35 -16.56
C ILE A 483 -15.60 -59.93 -15.32
N ASP A 484 -15.73 -59.26 -14.18
CA ASP A 484 -15.15 -59.73 -12.92
C ASP A 484 -16.04 -59.33 -11.74
N ALA A 485 -16.58 -60.32 -11.03
CA ALA A 485 -17.48 -60.08 -9.91
C ALA A 485 -16.75 -59.49 -8.70
N ASP A 486 -15.47 -59.82 -8.51
CA ASP A 486 -14.66 -59.36 -7.38
C ASP A 486 -14.00 -57.98 -7.63
N CYS A 487 -14.25 -57.35 -8.78
CA CYS A 487 -13.65 -56.07 -9.10
C CYS A 487 -14.15 -54.93 -8.20
N LEU A 488 -13.32 -53.90 -8.10
CA LEU A 488 -13.69 -52.64 -7.48
C LEU A 488 -14.14 -51.63 -8.55
N ILE A 489 -15.05 -50.74 -8.15
CA ILE A 489 -15.61 -49.70 -8.99
C ILE A 489 -15.29 -48.36 -8.38
N GLN A 490 -14.69 -47.47 -9.17
CA GLN A 490 -14.46 -46.09 -8.82
C GLN A 490 -15.10 -45.18 -9.86
N GLY A 491 -16.10 -44.40 -9.45
CA GLY A 491 -16.78 -43.51 -10.39
C GLY A 491 -18.01 -42.84 -9.80
N TRP A 492 -18.54 -41.88 -10.55
CA TRP A 492 -19.64 -41.05 -10.09
C TRP A 492 -20.97 -41.79 -9.98
N PHE A 493 -21.06 -43.01 -10.53
CA PHE A 493 -22.19 -43.90 -10.29
C PHE A 493 -22.42 -44.13 -8.78
N PHE A 494 -21.33 -44.35 -8.04
CA PHE A 494 -21.37 -44.50 -6.58
C PHE A 494 -21.08 -43.17 -5.88
N TYR A 495 -19.85 -42.67 -6.01
CA TYR A 495 -19.38 -41.53 -5.23
C TYR A 495 -18.43 -40.64 -6.02
N ARG A 496 -18.59 -39.32 -5.84
CA ARG A 496 -17.54 -38.33 -6.15
C ARG A 496 -16.49 -38.35 -5.05
N SER A 497 -15.38 -37.63 -5.25
CA SER A 497 -14.43 -37.38 -4.16
C SER A 497 -15.08 -36.57 -3.04
N LEU A 498 -14.81 -36.95 -1.79
CA LEU A 498 -15.44 -36.42 -0.59
C LEU A 498 -14.37 -35.94 0.42
N SER A 499 -14.74 -35.06 1.33
CA SER A 499 -13.86 -34.72 2.46
C SER A 499 -13.73 -35.89 3.43
N ALA A 500 -12.64 -35.92 4.22
CA ALA A 500 -12.42 -36.95 5.25
C ALA A 500 -13.64 -37.15 6.16
N ARG A 501 -14.23 -36.05 6.65
CA ARG A 501 -15.43 -36.09 7.49
C ARG A 501 -16.63 -36.74 6.80
N ASN A 502 -16.79 -36.53 5.50
CA ASN A 502 -17.90 -37.13 4.76
C ASN A 502 -17.67 -38.64 4.53
N ILE A 503 -16.42 -39.07 4.36
CA ILE A 503 -16.06 -40.51 4.32
C ILE A 503 -16.38 -41.19 5.65
N GLU A 504 -15.95 -40.60 6.77
CA GLU A 504 -16.24 -41.14 8.12
C GLU A 504 -17.76 -41.35 8.31
N ASN A 505 -18.56 -40.33 7.99
CA ASN A 505 -20.02 -40.42 8.09
C ASN A 505 -20.61 -41.49 7.16
N LEU A 506 -20.07 -41.64 5.95
CA LEU A 506 -20.53 -42.60 4.97
C LEU A 506 -20.31 -44.04 5.44
N LEU A 507 -19.12 -44.33 5.97
CA LEU A 507 -18.77 -45.66 6.47
C LEU A 507 -19.58 -46.05 7.71
N ILE A 508 -19.76 -45.12 8.66
CA ILE A 508 -20.66 -45.32 9.81
C ILE A 508 -22.10 -45.64 9.37
N THR A 509 -22.55 -45.08 8.25
CA THR A 509 -23.90 -45.31 7.74
C THR A 509 -24.00 -46.68 7.07
N GLN A 510 -22.98 -47.12 6.33
CA GLN A 510 -22.96 -48.47 5.73
C GLN A 510 -22.95 -49.57 6.80
N GLU A 511 -22.18 -49.41 7.87
CA GLU A 511 -22.15 -50.37 9.00
C GLU A 511 -23.48 -50.51 9.73
N LYS A 512 -24.36 -49.51 9.69
CA LYS A 512 -25.69 -49.57 10.32
C LYS A 512 -26.75 -50.28 9.46
N ILE A 513 -26.47 -50.45 8.17
CA ILE A 513 -27.42 -51.01 7.19
C ILE A 513 -27.12 -52.50 6.93
N THR A 514 -25.88 -52.93 7.12
CA THR A 514 -25.45 -54.34 7.19
C THR A 514 -25.65 -54.93 8.57
#